data_AF-A0A1S8C883-F1
#
_entry.id   AF-A0A1S8C883-F1
#
_cell.length_a   1.000
_cell.length_b   1.000
_cell.length_c   1.000
_cell.angle_alpha   90.00
_cell.angle_beta   90.00
_cell.angle_gamma   90.00
#
_symmetry.space_group_name_H-M   'P 1'
#
loop_
_entity.id
_entity.type
_entity.pdbx_description
1 polymer ?
#
loop_
_entity_poly.entity_id
_entity_poly.type
_entity_poly.pdbx_seq_one_letter_code
_entity_poly.pdbx_strand_id
1 'polypeptide(L)'
;MSTDTDRQPVRHPALALLVGAVALALVIGVGLLLREHGPGNMGNGFLQGGAVGLLLAGVMVWRVSRRQSRATTFERAWTQTGDERDDAVLTRALAVVGLLAFPLTGIATVAIALGALTEMVLFGLLVAEVAVGAVAFVVISRRS
;
A
#
# COMPACT_ATOMS: atom_id res chain seq x y z
N MET A 1 17.74 37.47 -0.68
CA MET A 1 18.12 36.39 0.25
C MET A 1 17.18 35.23 -0.02
N SER A 2 17.50 34.40 -1.02
CA SER A 2 16.68 33.25 -1.43
C SER A 2 17.09 32.04 -0.62
N THR A 3 16.22 31.55 0.26
CA THR A 3 16.36 30.23 0.88
C THR A 3 15.86 29.19 -0.12
N ASP A 4 16.71 28.91 -1.12
CA ASP A 4 16.56 27.72 -1.95
C ASP A 4 16.83 26.52 -1.05
N THR A 5 15.76 25.94 -0.51
CA THR A 5 15.85 24.70 0.26
C THR A 5 15.89 23.58 -0.77
N ASP A 6 17.04 23.41 -1.39
CA ASP A 6 17.35 22.35 -2.33
C ASP A 6 17.34 21.02 -1.56
N ARG A 7 16.13 20.48 -1.31
CA ARG A 7 15.93 19.13 -0.78
C ARG A 7 16.27 18.15 -1.89
N GLN A 8 17.56 17.98 -2.14
CA GLN A 8 18.07 16.79 -2.80
C GLN A 8 17.64 15.59 -1.93
N PRO A 9 16.76 14.68 -2.41
CA PRO A 9 16.47 13.47 -1.66
C PRO A 9 17.77 12.66 -1.63
N VAL A 10 18.41 12.59 -0.47
CA VAL A 10 19.56 11.71 -0.26
C VAL A 10 19.07 10.29 -0.49
N ARG A 11 19.29 9.78 -1.72
CA ARG A 11 19.00 8.40 -2.07
C ARG A 11 19.95 7.54 -1.24
N HIS A 12 19.48 7.00 -0.12
CA HIS A 12 20.23 6.02 0.68
C HIS A 12 19.90 4.61 0.18
N PRO A 13 20.65 4.07 -0.82
CA PRO A 13 20.37 2.75 -1.37
C PRO A 13 20.45 1.67 -0.29
N ALA A 14 21.32 1.85 0.70
CA ALA A 14 21.43 0.95 1.85
C ALA A 14 20.14 0.89 2.68
N LEU A 15 19.46 2.02 2.89
CA LEU A 15 18.20 2.06 3.65
C LEU A 15 17.06 1.43 2.85
N ALA A 16 16.99 1.70 1.53
CA ALA A 16 16.01 1.06 0.66
C ALA A 16 16.19 -0.47 0.61
N LEU A 17 17.44 -0.95 0.52
CA LEU A 17 17.77 -2.38 0.58
C LEU A 17 17.41 -2.99 1.94
N LEU A 18 17.70 -2.28 3.04
CA LEU A 18 17.34 -2.73 4.39
C LEU A 18 15.82 -2.88 4.53
N VAL A 19 15.06 -1.87 4.13
CA VAL A 19 13.59 -1.91 4.17
C VAL A 19 13.05 -3.05 3.31
N GLY A 20 13.60 -3.24 2.10
CA GLY A 20 13.22 -4.36 1.22
C GLY A 20 13.54 -5.72 1.84
N ALA A 21 14.70 -5.87 2.46
CA ALA A 21 15.10 -7.11 3.13
C ALA A 21 14.23 -7.42 4.35
N VAL A 22 13.90 -6.41 5.16
CA VAL A 22 12.98 -6.54 6.30
C VAL A 22 11.59 -6.94 5.82
N ALA A 23 11.06 -6.27 4.78
CA ALA A 23 9.76 -6.61 4.22
C ALA A 23 9.72 -8.05 3.68
N LEU A 24 10.76 -8.48 2.96
CA LEU A 24 10.89 -9.85 2.46
C LEU A 24 10.96 -10.86 3.61
N ALA A 25 11.77 -10.59 4.63
CA ALA A 25 11.90 -11.46 5.81
C ALA A 25 10.56 -11.59 6.56
N LEU A 26 9.81 -10.51 6.70
CA LEU A 26 8.47 -10.54 7.30
C LEU A 26 7.49 -11.36 6.46
N VAL A 27 7.46 -11.16 5.15
CA VAL A 27 6.58 -11.93 4.25
C VAL A 27 6.90 -13.43 4.32
N ILE A 28 8.17 -13.80 4.30
CA ILE A 28 8.57 -15.20 4.41
C ILE A 28 8.24 -15.75 5.81
N GLY A 29 8.65 -15.05 6.87
CA GLY A 29 8.45 -15.50 8.25
C GLY A 29 6.98 -15.69 8.60
N VAL A 30 6.14 -14.70 8.29
CA VAL A 30 4.68 -14.79 8.51
C VAL A 30 4.06 -15.84 7.60
N GLY A 31 4.49 -15.93 6.34
CA GLY A 31 3.95 -16.91 5.41
C GLY A 31 4.26 -18.36 5.80
N LEU A 32 5.46 -18.62 6.33
CA LEU A 32 5.82 -19.93 6.88
C LEU A 32 5.02 -20.24 8.15
N LEU A 33 4.87 -19.26 9.05
CA LEU A 33 4.05 -19.43 10.25
C LEU A 33 2.59 -19.75 9.90
N LEU A 34 2.01 -19.06 8.92
CA LEU A 34 0.67 -19.31 8.40
C LEU A 34 0.56 -20.64 7.65
N ARG A 35 1.64 -21.16 7.10
CA ARG A 35 1.65 -22.48 6.46
C ARG A 35 1.68 -23.60 7.48
N GLU A 36 2.35 -23.39 8.61
CA GLU A 36 2.44 -24.37 9.70
C GLU A 36 1.22 -24.35 10.64
N HIS A 37 0.69 -23.16 10.93
CA HIS A 37 -0.33 -22.97 11.97
C HIS A 37 -1.66 -22.42 11.43
N GLY A 38 -1.68 -21.94 10.18
CA GLY A 38 -2.89 -21.38 9.58
C GLY A 38 -3.81 -22.46 9.03
N PRO A 39 -5.14 -22.25 9.08
CA PRO A 39 -6.10 -23.16 8.46
C PRO A 39 -5.99 -23.14 6.93
N GLY A 40 -6.15 -24.31 6.31
CA GLY A 40 -6.23 -24.45 4.85
C GLY A 40 -4.97 -24.00 4.10
N ASN A 41 -5.15 -23.18 3.06
CA ASN A 41 -4.09 -22.72 2.15
C ASN A 41 -3.64 -21.28 2.43
N MET A 42 -3.89 -20.73 3.63
CA MET A 42 -3.59 -19.35 3.98
C MET A 42 -2.12 -18.96 3.78
N GLY A 43 -1.18 -19.80 4.20
CA GLY A 43 0.25 -19.54 4.01
C GLY A 43 0.65 -19.37 2.54
N ASN A 44 0.12 -20.22 1.65
CA ASN A 44 0.38 -20.11 0.21
C ASN A 44 -0.22 -18.84 -0.38
N GLY A 45 -1.46 -18.50 -0.01
CA GLY A 45 -2.13 -17.27 -0.47
C GLY A 45 -1.38 -16.02 -0.02
N PHE A 46 -0.96 -15.96 1.24
CA PHE A 46 -0.18 -14.85 1.79
C PHE A 46 1.18 -14.70 1.09
N LEU A 47 1.92 -15.80 0.90
CA LEU A 47 3.22 -15.78 0.21
C LEU A 47 3.08 -15.33 -1.25
N GLN A 48 2.06 -15.80 -1.97
CA GLN A 48 1.80 -15.38 -3.35
C GLN A 48 1.45 -13.88 -3.42
N GLY A 49 0.53 -13.42 -2.57
CA GLY A 49 0.15 -12.00 -2.51
C GLY A 49 1.30 -11.10 -2.11
N GLY A 50 2.07 -11.50 -1.10
CA GLY A 50 3.27 -10.79 -0.64
C GLY A 50 4.35 -10.72 -1.72
N ALA A 51 4.61 -11.81 -2.44
CA ALA A 51 5.55 -11.83 -3.56
C ALA A 51 5.12 -10.87 -4.68
N VAL A 52 3.83 -10.89 -5.08
CA VAL A 52 3.28 -9.97 -6.07
C VAL A 52 3.41 -8.52 -5.60
N GLY A 53 3.07 -8.22 -4.35
CA GLY A 53 3.17 -6.89 -3.77
C GLY A 53 4.61 -6.36 -3.75
N LEU A 54 5.58 -7.18 -3.32
CA LEU A 54 7.00 -6.83 -3.31
C LEU A 54 7.54 -6.59 -4.73
N LEU A 55 7.14 -7.41 -5.71
CA LEU A 55 7.53 -7.22 -7.10
C LEU A 55 6.99 -5.91 -7.66
N LEU A 56 5.71 -5.62 -7.46
CA LEU A 56 5.09 -4.39 -7.93
C LEU A 56 5.75 -3.15 -7.29
N ALA A 57 6.01 -3.19 -5.98
CA ALA A 57 6.72 -2.13 -5.29
C ALA A 57 8.15 -1.93 -5.86
N GLY A 58 8.88 -3.02 -6.09
CA GLY A 58 10.22 -2.98 -6.68
C GLY A 58 10.22 -2.40 -8.10
N VAL A 59 9.28 -2.82 -8.94
CA VAL A 59 9.10 -2.29 -10.31
C VAL A 59 8.78 -0.79 -10.26
N MET A 60 7.92 -0.37 -9.33
CA MET A 60 7.57 1.04 -9.15
C MET A 60 8.78 1.90 -8.78
N VAL A 61 9.53 1.49 -7.76
CA VAL A 61 10.75 2.18 -7.33
C VAL A 61 11.79 2.21 -8.45
N TRP A 62 11.99 1.08 -9.14
CA TRP A 62 12.89 1.00 -10.29
C TRP A 62 12.49 1.97 -11.41
N ARG A 63 11.20 1.99 -11.76
CA ARG A 63 10.67 2.87 -12.81
C ARG A 63 10.87 4.34 -12.46
N VAL A 64 10.53 4.76 -11.24
CA VAL A 64 10.76 6.12 -10.77
C VAL A 64 12.25 6.47 -10.79
N SER A 65 13.12 5.57 -10.32
CA SER A 65 14.57 5.82 -10.27
C SER A 65 15.20 6.02 -11.64
N ARG A 66 14.67 5.34 -12.68
CA ARG A 66 15.19 5.35 -14.05
C ARG A 66 14.54 6.39 -14.96
N ARG A 67 13.26 6.72 -14.75
CA ARG A 67 12.44 7.54 -15.66
C ARG A 67 11.46 8.44 -14.90
N GLN A 68 11.99 9.36 -14.10
CA GLN A 68 11.18 10.31 -13.31
C GLN A 68 10.16 11.10 -14.16
N SER A 69 10.49 11.45 -15.41
CA SER A 69 9.60 12.18 -16.32
C SER A 69 8.38 11.39 -16.82
N ARG A 70 8.35 10.07 -16.64
CA ARG A 70 7.23 9.18 -17.02
C ARG A 70 6.56 8.52 -15.81
N ALA A 71 6.91 8.98 -14.60
CA ALA A 71 6.30 8.50 -13.37
C ALA A 71 4.87 9.07 -13.24
N THR A 72 3.92 8.24 -12.83
CA THR A 72 2.55 8.69 -12.56
C THR A 72 2.50 9.55 -11.29
N THR A 73 1.45 10.37 -11.13
CA THR A 73 1.20 11.18 -9.93
C THR A 73 1.29 10.36 -8.64
N PHE A 74 0.69 9.16 -8.64
CA PHE A 74 0.75 8.25 -7.49
C PHE A 74 2.18 7.79 -7.21
N GLU A 75 2.91 7.37 -8.26
CA GLU A 75 4.29 6.92 -8.12
C GLU A 75 5.17 8.02 -7.52
N ARG A 76 5.02 9.27 -7.97
CA ARG A 76 5.79 10.41 -7.47
C ARG A 76 5.44 10.78 -6.03
N ALA A 77 4.16 10.81 -5.67
CA ALA A 77 3.70 11.07 -4.30
C ALA A 77 4.21 9.99 -3.34
N TRP A 78 4.08 8.73 -3.73
CA TRP A 78 4.50 7.59 -2.92
C TRP A 78 6.02 7.55 -2.69
N THR A 79 6.81 7.92 -3.71
CA THR A 79 8.28 7.99 -3.58
C THR A 79 8.77 9.33 -3.02
N GLN A 80 7.88 10.23 -2.59
CA GLN A 80 8.21 11.59 -2.11
C GLN A 80 9.07 12.39 -3.11
N THR A 81 8.83 12.17 -4.40
CA THR A 81 9.44 12.92 -5.50
C THR A 81 8.43 13.78 -6.26
N GLY A 82 7.21 13.90 -5.71
CA GLY A 82 6.13 14.73 -6.25
C GLY A 82 6.23 16.18 -5.79
N ASP A 83 5.42 17.03 -6.42
CA ASP A 83 5.18 18.41 -5.96
C ASP A 83 4.21 18.39 -4.77
N GLU A 84 4.05 19.51 -4.06
CA GLU A 84 3.17 19.64 -2.88
C GLU A 84 1.72 19.20 -3.18
N ARG A 85 1.30 19.37 -4.44
CA ARG A 85 -0.01 18.92 -4.93
C ARG A 85 -0.16 17.39 -4.90
N ASP A 86 0.88 16.66 -5.33
CA ASP A 86 0.84 15.19 -5.42
C ASP A 86 0.73 14.59 -4.00
N ASP A 87 1.46 15.16 -3.04
CA ASP A 87 1.44 14.75 -1.63
C ASP A 87 0.10 15.08 -0.96
N ALA A 88 -0.48 16.24 -1.26
CA ALA A 88 -1.80 16.63 -0.75
C ALA A 88 -2.91 15.69 -1.27
N VAL A 89 -2.85 15.28 -2.54
CA VAL A 89 -3.80 14.32 -3.12
C VAL A 89 -3.70 12.96 -2.43
N LEU A 90 -2.48 12.43 -2.26
CA LEU A 90 -2.26 11.15 -1.60
C LEU A 90 -2.72 11.20 -0.13
N THR A 91 -2.35 12.25 0.59
CA THR A 91 -2.74 12.43 2.00
C THR A 91 -4.25 12.46 2.17
N ARG A 92 -4.97 13.21 1.32
CA ARG A 92 -6.44 13.25 1.36
C ARG A 92 -7.05 11.90 1.01
N ALA A 93 -6.50 11.18 0.03
CA ALA A 93 -6.98 9.84 -0.32
C ALA A 93 -6.80 8.85 0.83
N LEU A 94 -5.64 8.86 1.49
CA LEU A 94 -5.37 8.02 2.67
C LEU A 94 -6.25 8.39 3.86
N ALA A 95 -6.55 9.68 4.06
CA ALA A 95 -7.49 10.12 5.08
C ALA A 95 -8.91 9.57 4.85
N VAL A 96 -9.36 9.49 3.59
CA VAL A 96 -10.64 8.86 3.23
C VAL A 96 -10.65 7.37 3.53
N VAL A 97 -9.56 6.65 3.21
CA VAL A 97 -9.41 5.23 3.56
C VAL A 97 -9.47 5.04 5.07
N GLY A 98 -8.69 5.83 5.83
CA GLY A 98 -8.69 5.76 7.29
C GLY A 98 -10.06 6.06 7.92
N LEU A 99 -10.78 7.04 7.38
CA LEU A 99 -12.14 7.36 7.83
C LEU A 99 -13.13 6.21 7.58
N LEU A 100 -13.02 5.55 6.43
CA LEU A 100 -13.91 4.46 6.03
C LEU A 100 -13.50 3.09 6.60
N ALA A 101 -12.25 2.92 7.01
CA ALA A 101 -11.77 1.67 7.62
C ALA A 101 -12.58 1.31 8.88
N PHE A 102 -12.90 2.29 9.72
CA PHE A 102 -13.68 2.06 10.94
C PHE A 102 -15.09 1.52 10.68
N PRO A 103 -15.95 2.19 9.89
CA PRO A 103 -17.28 1.65 9.59
C PRO A 103 -17.23 0.36 8.77
N LEU A 104 -16.29 0.20 7.83
CA LEU A 104 -16.13 -1.04 7.07
C LEU A 104 -15.75 -2.22 7.97
N THR A 105 -14.85 -2.00 8.93
CA THR A 105 -14.49 -3.01 9.93
C THR A 105 -15.67 -3.35 10.84
N GLY A 106 -16.48 -2.35 11.22
CA GLY A 106 -17.71 -2.56 11.98
C GLY A 106 -18.70 -3.44 11.21
N ILE A 107 -18.93 -3.15 9.93
CA ILE A 107 -19.80 -3.95 9.05
C ILE A 107 -19.26 -5.38 8.91
N ALA A 108 -17.96 -5.54 8.69
CA ALA A 108 -17.31 -6.85 8.62
C ALA A 108 -17.52 -7.65 9.92
N THR A 109 -17.36 -7.00 11.07
CA THR A 109 -17.57 -7.63 12.39
C THR A 109 -19.00 -8.11 12.55
N VAL A 110 -19.99 -7.27 12.18
CA VAL A 110 -21.41 -7.66 12.21
C VAL A 110 -21.70 -8.81 11.25
N ALA A 111 -21.14 -8.79 10.03
CA ALA A 111 -21.32 -9.87 9.06
C ALA A 111 -20.82 -11.21 9.61
N ILE A 112 -19.63 -11.22 10.24
CA ILE A 112 -19.08 -12.41 10.89
C ILE A 112 -19.98 -12.87 12.04
N ALA A 113 -20.48 -11.95 12.87
CA ALA A 113 -21.38 -12.27 13.98
C ALA A 113 -22.71 -12.89 13.51
N LEU A 114 -23.18 -12.53 12.31
CA LEU A 114 -24.38 -13.10 11.69
C LEU A 114 -24.12 -14.45 10.99
N GLY A 115 -22.89 -14.99 11.08
CA GLY A 115 -22.54 -16.30 10.54
C GLY A 115 -21.95 -16.29 9.13
N ALA A 116 -21.56 -15.13 8.60
CA ALA A 116 -20.82 -15.08 7.34
C ALA A 116 -19.44 -15.74 7.49
N LEU A 117 -18.94 -16.35 6.41
CA LEU A 117 -17.62 -16.96 6.38
C LEU A 117 -16.53 -15.90 6.60
N THR A 118 -15.80 -15.99 7.71
CA THR A 118 -14.77 -15.03 8.12
C THR A 118 -13.76 -14.74 7.02
N GLU A 119 -13.30 -15.78 6.31
CA GLU A 119 -12.33 -15.66 5.23
C GLU A 119 -12.85 -14.78 4.08
N MET A 120 -14.11 -14.96 3.69
CA MET A 120 -14.74 -14.16 2.64
C MET A 120 -14.97 -12.72 3.08
N VAL A 121 -15.34 -12.52 4.35
CA VAL A 121 -15.55 -11.18 4.91
C VAL A 121 -14.23 -10.41 4.97
N LEU A 122 -13.15 -11.03 5.44
CA LEU A 122 -11.83 -10.41 5.50
C LEU A 122 -11.28 -10.11 4.10
N PHE A 123 -11.45 -11.04 3.15
CA PHE A 123 -11.10 -10.79 1.76
C PHE A 123 -11.89 -9.61 1.18
N GLY A 124 -13.21 -9.60 1.39
CA GLY A 124 -14.09 -8.52 0.94
C GLY A 124 -13.74 -7.18 1.56
N LEU A 125 -13.41 -7.15 2.85
CA LEU A 125 -12.96 -5.95 3.57
C LEU A 125 -11.67 -5.41 2.94
N LEU A 126 -10.67 -6.25 2.72
CA LEU A 126 -9.41 -5.85 2.09
C LEU A 126 -9.64 -5.28 0.68
N VAL A 127 -10.44 -5.95 -0.14
CA VAL A 127 -10.79 -5.47 -1.48
C VAL A 127 -11.54 -4.14 -1.42
N ALA A 128 -12.45 -3.98 -0.47
CA ALA A 128 -13.21 -2.74 -0.27
C ALA A 128 -12.29 -1.58 0.13
N GLU A 129 -11.34 -1.79 1.04
CA GLU A 129 -10.37 -0.76 1.44
C GLU A 129 -9.48 -0.32 0.27
N VAL A 130 -8.97 -1.27 -0.52
CA VAL A 130 -8.19 -0.98 -1.73
C VAL A 130 -9.02 -0.22 -2.75
N ALA A 131 -10.27 -0.64 -2.98
CA ALA A 131 -11.18 0.03 -3.91
C ALA A 131 -11.51 1.45 -3.46
N VAL A 132 -11.77 1.67 -2.16
CA VAL A 132 -11.98 3.00 -1.58
C VAL A 132 -10.74 3.87 -1.81
N GLY A 133 -9.54 3.36 -1.56
CA GLY A 133 -8.30 4.10 -1.80
C GLY A 133 -8.13 4.49 -3.27
N ALA A 134 -8.35 3.56 -4.19
CA ALA A 134 -8.27 3.81 -5.62
C ALA A 134 -9.30 4.84 -6.09
N VAL A 135 -10.56 4.70 -5.68
CA VAL A 135 -11.64 5.63 -6.04
C VAL A 135 -11.39 7.01 -5.46
N ALA A 136 -11.03 7.10 -4.17
CA ALA A 136 -10.71 8.36 -3.51
C ALA A 136 -9.56 9.08 -4.23
N PHE A 137 -8.47 8.37 -4.53
CA PHE A 137 -7.34 8.92 -5.26
C PHE A 137 -7.75 9.47 -6.64
N VAL A 138 -8.49 8.69 -7.43
CA VAL A 138 -8.95 9.11 -8.78
C VAL A 138 -9.88 10.32 -8.69
N VAL A 139 -10.83 10.31 -7.75
CA VAL A 139 -11.80 11.40 -7.59
C VAL A 139 -11.11 12.69 -7.15
N ILE A 140 -10.20 12.62 -6.17
CA ILE A 140 -9.48 13.79 -5.66
C ILE A 140 -8.51 14.33 -6.72
N SER A 141 -7.81 13.44 -7.43
CA SER A 141 -6.89 13.82 -8.51
C SER A 141 -7.59 14.50 -9.68
N ARG A 142 -8.86 14.18 -9.96
CA ARG A 142 -9.64 14.83 -11.03
C ARG A 142 -10.22 16.19 -10.61
N ARG A 143 -10.33 16.46 -9.31
CA ARG A 143 -10.93 17.68 -8.75
C ARG A 143 -9.91 18.72 -8.32
N SER A 144 -8.68 18.30 -8.06
CA SER A 144 -7.54 19.16 -7.71
C SER A 144 -6.86 19.63 -8.97
#